data_AF-A0A3S0BXB2-F1
#
_entry.id   AF-A0A3S0BXB2-F1
#
_cell.length_a   1.000
_cell.length_b   1.000
_cell.length_c   1.000
_cell.angle_alpha   90.00
_cell.angle_beta   90.00
_cell.angle_gamma   90.00
#
_symmetry.space_group_name_H-M   'P 1'
#
loop_
_entity.id
_entity.type
_entity.pdbx_description
1 polymer ?
#
loop_
_entity_poly.entity_id
_entity_poly.type
_entity_poly.pdbx_seq_one_letter_code
_entity_poly.pdbx_strand_id
1 'polypeptide(L)'
;MPFSADAWRAGRQAWSYTEGGRTWEARPVSALAVADTLTGLDRCSPREQAARWRALFRLAFPWSPLYLALPQYDPVRRIMALEPGAYQAVIVDFLLCLGLGDQTTSALATSGTSSSMPTSPETP
;
A
#
# COMPACT_ATOMS: atom_id res chain seq x y z
N MET A 1 -9.35 27.18 13.17
CA MET A 1 -8.61 27.42 11.91
C MET A 1 -9.49 26.99 10.76
N PRO A 2 -9.80 27.86 9.77
CA PRO A 2 -10.53 27.44 8.58
C PRO A 2 -9.64 26.54 7.70
N PHE A 3 -10.27 25.61 6.99
CA PHE A 3 -9.61 24.74 6.01
C PHE A 3 -9.16 25.57 4.79
N SER A 4 -7.89 25.48 4.40
CA SER A 4 -7.36 26.10 3.18
C SER A 4 -7.19 25.06 2.08
N ALA A 5 -8.02 25.16 1.04
CA ALA A 5 -7.96 24.27 -0.11
C ALA A 5 -6.67 24.43 -0.93
N ASP A 6 -6.09 25.64 -0.96
CA ASP A 6 -4.84 25.90 -1.68
C ASP A 6 -3.63 25.32 -0.95
N ALA A 7 -3.57 25.45 0.38
CA ALA A 7 -2.55 24.80 1.19
C ALA A 7 -2.66 23.26 1.10
N TRP A 8 -3.89 22.75 1.09
CA TRP A 8 -4.15 21.32 0.89
C TRP A 8 -3.72 20.81 -0.49
N ARG A 9 -3.89 21.62 -1.56
CA ARG A 9 -3.39 21.28 -2.90
C ARG A 9 -1.87 21.39 -3.00
N ALA A 10 -1.27 22.44 -2.43
CA ALA A 10 0.18 22.68 -2.46
C ALA A 10 0.99 21.64 -1.67
N GLY A 11 0.39 21.04 -0.62
CA GLY A 11 1.03 20.00 0.17
C GLY A 11 0.98 18.59 -0.42
N ARG A 12 0.31 18.36 -1.56
CA ARG A 12 0.23 17.04 -2.19
C ARG A 12 1.39 16.82 -3.15
N GLN A 13 2.45 16.17 -2.67
CA GLN A 13 3.48 15.63 -3.55
C GLN A 13 2.90 14.43 -4.31
N ALA A 14 3.08 14.39 -5.64
CA ALA A 14 2.68 13.25 -6.44
C ALA A 14 3.56 12.04 -6.07
N TRP A 15 2.93 10.91 -5.75
CA TRP A 15 3.65 9.66 -5.54
C TRP A 15 4.15 9.12 -6.88
N SER A 16 5.36 8.60 -6.92
CA SER A 16 5.96 8.06 -8.13
C SER A 16 6.48 6.65 -7.88
N TYR A 17 6.05 5.71 -8.72
CA TYR A 17 6.56 4.34 -8.70
C TYR A 17 7.73 4.22 -9.67
N THR A 18 8.86 3.66 -9.24
CA THR A 18 10.03 3.43 -10.10
C THR A 18 10.44 1.97 -10.07
N GLU A 19 10.60 1.35 -11.24
CA GLU A 19 11.05 -0.03 -11.38
C GLU A 19 11.70 -0.26 -12.75
N GLY A 20 12.83 -0.97 -12.79
CA GLY A 20 13.49 -1.33 -14.05
C GLY A 20 13.89 -0.13 -14.91
N GLY A 21 14.32 0.96 -14.28
CA GLY A 21 14.73 2.20 -14.96
C GLY A 21 13.58 3.04 -15.52
N ARG A 22 12.33 2.75 -15.12
CA ARG A 22 11.14 3.51 -15.52
C ARG A 22 10.43 4.08 -14.31
N THR A 23 9.85 5.25 -14.48
CA THR A 23 9.09 5.95 -13.44
C THR A 23 7.68 6.24 -13.96
N TRP A 24 6.69 5.97 -13.13
CA TRP A 24 5.29 6.28 -13.37
C TRP A 24 4.79 7.20 -12.26
N GLU A 25 4.23 8.34 -12.63
CA GLU A 25 3.61 9.27 -11.68
C GLU A 25 2.17 8.87 -11.41
N ALA A 26 1.83 8.71 -10.14
CA ALA A 26 0.47 8.43 -9.73
C ALA A 26 -0.38 9.68 -9.75
N ARG A 27 -1.62 9.52 -10.22
CA ARG A 27 -2.64 10.55 -10.05
C ARG A 27 -3.07 10.63 -8.58
N PRO A 28 -3.43 11.82 -8.09
CA PRO A 28 -3.98 11.96 -6.75
C PRO A 28 -5.24 11.10 -6.59
N VAL A 29 -5.28 10.30 -5.52
CA VAL A 29 -6.45 9.50 -5.16
C VAL A 29 -7.29 10.24 -4.11
N SER A 30 -8.60 10.02 -4.11
CA SER A 30 -9.49 10.61 -3.09
C SER A 30 -9.27 9.93 -1.75
N ALA A 31 -9.37 10.69 -0.66
CA ALA A 31 -9.28 10.14 0.70
C ALA A 31 -10.34 9.06 0.96
N LEU A 32 -11.52 9.23 0.36
CA LEU A 32 -12.61 8.24 0.43
C LEU A 32 -12.21 6.89 -0.17
N ALA A 33 -11.63 6.88 -1.37
CA ALA A 33 -11.21 5.63 -2.02
C ALA A 33 -10.11 4.92 -1.22
N VAL A 34 -9.23 5.69 -0.58
CA VAL A 34 -8.21 5.14 0.32
C VAL A 34 -8.86 4.55 1.57
N ALA A 35 -9.78 5.28 2.21
CA ALA A 35 -10.51 4.80 3.38
C ALA A 35 -11.35 3.55 3.08
N ASP A 36 -12.06 3.50 1.96
CA ASP A 36 -12.83 2.34 1.50
C ASP A 36 -11.93 1.12 1.28
N THR A 37 -10.72 1.36 0.75
CA THR A 37 -9.73 0.28 0.58
C THR A 37 -9.29 -0.24 1.93
N LEU A 38 -8.94 0.65 2.87
CA LEU A 38 -8.42 0.28 4.19
C LEU A 38 -9.48 -0.35 5.11
N THR A 39 -10.74 0.04 4.98
CA THR A 39 -11.82 -0.39 5.87
C THR A 39 -12.10 -1.88 5.71
N GLY A 40 -11.83 -2.65 6.77
CA GLY A 40 -12.08 -4.09 6.81
C GLY A 40 -11.07 -4.93 6.02
N LEU A 41 -9.90 -4.37 5.64
CA LEU A 41 -8.79 -5.13 5.02
C LEU A 41 -8.34 -6.30 5.88
N ASP A 42 -8.37 -6.15 7.21
CA ASP A 42 -8.01 -7.14 8.22
C ASP A 42 -8.89 -8.40 8.15
N ARG A 43 -10.13 -8.27 7.69
CA ARG A 43 -11.11 -9.37 7.60
C ARG A 43 -11.17 -10.00 6.22
N CYS A 44 -10.50 -9.42 5.23
CA CYS A 44 -10.47 -9.91 3.87
C CYS A 44 -9.48 -11.06 3.71
N SER A 45 -9.85 -12.04 2.89
CA SER A 45 -8.90 -13.05 2.41
C SER A 45 -7.76 -12.40 1.59
N PRO A 46 -6.58 -13.02 1.48
CA PRO A 46 -5.47 -12.46 0.71
C PRO A 46 -5.83 -12.08 -0.73
N ARG A 47 -6.72 -12.85 -1.37
CA ARG A 47 -7.21 -12.58 -2.73
C ARG A 47 -8.08 -11.33 -2.80
N GLU A 48 -8.93 -11.11 -1.80
CA GLU A 48 -9.77 -9.91 -1.71
C GLU A 48 -8.93 -8.67 -1.39
N GLN A 49 -7.96 -8.79 -0.49
CA GLN A 49 -7.01 -7.72 -0.21
C GLN A 49 -6.27 -7.31 -1.49
N ALA A 50 -5.74 -8.28 -2.25
CA ALA A 50 -5.09 -8.04 -3.53
C ALA A 50 -6.01 -7.36 -4.55
N ALA A 51 -7.29 -7.75 -4.61
CA ALA A 51 -8.27 -7.12 -5.49
C ALA A 51 -8.55 -5.66 -5.11
N ARG A 52 -8.66 -5.35 -3.81
CA ARG A 52 -8.85 -3.98 -3.30
C ARG A 52 -7.65 -3.09 -3.58
N TRP A 53 -6.44 -3.58 -3.28
CA TRP A 53 -5.20 -2.87 -3.62
C TRP A 53 -5.07 -2.63 -5.12
N ARG A 54 -5.39 -3.63 -5.95
CA ARG A 54 -5.41 -3.46 -7.40
C ARG A 54 -6.39 -2.36 -7.81
N ALA A 55 -7.59 -2.31 -7.25
CA ALA A 55 -8.57 -1.28 -7.55
C ALA A 55 -8.04 0.12 -7.18
N LEU A 56 -7.45 0.26 -5.99
CA LEU A 56 -6.86 1.52 -5.55
C LEU A 56 -5.70 1.97 -6.46
N PHE A 57 -4.79 1.05 -6.79
CA PHE A 57 -3.70 1.33 -7.72
C PHE A 57 -4.20 1.67 -9.12
N ARG A 58 -5.39 1.22 -9.54
CA ARG A 58 -5.99 1.65 -10.82
C ARG A 58 -6.55 3.05 -10.81
N LEU A 59 -6.94 3.56 -9.64
CA LEU A 59 -7.27 4.97 -9.49
C LEU A 59 -6.00 5.83 -9.60
N ALA A 60 -4.91 5.37 -9.00
CA ALA A 60 -3.59 6.02 -9.09
C ALA A 60 -2.98 5.94 -10.51
N PHE A 61 -3.07 4.78 -11.16
CA PHE A 61 -2.58 4.53 -12.51
C PHE A 61 -3.72 4.01 -13.41
N PRO A 62 -4.46 4.93 -14.05
CA PRO A 62 -5.55 4.59 -14.93
C PRO A 62 -5.10 3.63 -16.04
N TRP A 63 -6.01 2.74 -16.42
CA TRP A 63 -5.75 1.82 -17.50
C TRP A 63 -5.63 2.56 -18.84
N SER A 64 -4.68 2.14 -19.67
CA SER A 64 -4.48 2.62 -21.03
C SER A 64 -4.59 1.45 -22.02
N PRO A 65 -5.21 1.65 -23.20
CA PRO A 65 -5.24 0.65 -24.27
C PRO A 65 -3.85 0.13 -24.66
N LEU A 66 -2.82 0.96 -24.50
CA LEU A 66 -1.43 0.59 -24.78
C LEU A 66 -0.97 -0.63 -23.97
N TYR A 67 -1.54 -0.85 -22.78
CA TYR A 67 -1.19 -1.97 -21.91
C TYR A 67 -1.69 -3.33 -22.43
N LEU A 68 -2.61 -3.35 -23.40
CA LEU A 68 -2.98 -4.59 -24.09
C LEU A 68 -1.84 -5.08 -24.98
N ALA A 69 -1.23 -4.16 -25.73
CA ALA A 69 -0.13 -4.47 -26.63
C ALA A 69 1.20 -4.61 -25.88
N LEU A 70 1.40 -3.84 -24.80
CA LEU A 70 2.66 -3.74 -24.07
C LEU A 70 2.40 -3.86 -22.55
N PRO A 71 2.07 -5.07 -22.06
CA PRO A 71 1.71 -5.30 -20.66
C PRO A 71 2.85 -4.98 -19.68
N GLN A 72 4.10 -4.97 -20.14
CA GLN A 72 5.28 -4.59 -19.36
C GLN A 72 5.34 -3.09 -19.00
N TYR A 73 4.47 -2.27 -19.60
CA TYR A 73 4.34 -0.85 -19.27
C TYR A 73 3.21 -0.53 -18.30
N ASP A 74 2.47 -1.55 -17.86
CA ASP A 74 1.39 -1.41 -16.91
C ASP A 74 1.93 -1.45 -15.46
N PRO A 75 2.03 -0.31 -14.76
CA PRO A 75 2.67 -0.24 -13.45
C PRO A 75 1.97 -1.10 -12.41
N VAL A 76 0.64 -1.16 -12.41
CA VAL A 76 -0.07 -1.96 -11.39
C VAL A 76 0.09 -3.45 -11.66
N ARG A 77 0.18 -3.89 -12.93
CA ARG A 77 0.51 -5.31 -13.20
C ARG A 77 1.86 -5.68 -12.62
N ARG A 78 2.84 -4.78 -12.74
CA ARG A 78 4.19 -4.98 -12.20
C ARG A 78 4.17 -5.00 -10.68
N ILE A 79 3.54 -4.01 -10.05
CA ILE A 79 3.35 -3.96 -8.58
C ILE A 79 2.71 -5.25 -8.06
N MET A 80 1.64 -5.72 -8.69
CA MET A 80 0.92 -6.93 -8.25
C MET A 80 1.69 -8.24 -8.51
N ALA A 81 2.76 -8.20 -9.29
CA ALA A 81 3.63 -9.34 -9.57
C ALA A 81 4.92 -9.33 -8.73
N LEU A 82 5.12 -8.32 -7.89
CA LEU A 82 6.25 -8.24 -6.98
C LEU A 82 6.23 -9.38 -5.96
N GLU A 83 7.41 -9.73 -5.46
CA GLU A 83 7.53 -10.60 -4.29
C GLU A 83 6.82 -9.99 -3.08
N PRO A 84 6.29 -10.80 -2.14
CA PRO A 84 5.45 -10.31 -1.05
C PRO A 84 6.06 -9.15 -0.24
N GLY A 85 7.38 -9.20 0.03
CA GLY A 85 8.06 -8.13 0.78
C GLY A 85 8.15 -6.81 0.00
N ALA A 86 8.48 -6.87 -1.30
CA ALA A 86 8.53 -5.69 -2.16
C ALA A 86 7.14 -5.10 -2.39
N TYR A 87 6.12 -5.95 -2.55
CA TYR A 87 4.73 -5.54 -2.66
C TYR A 87 4.27 -4.78 -1.40
N GLN A 88 4.58 -5.29 -0.21
CA GLN A 88 4.27 -4.61 1.05
C GLN A 88 5.00 -3.28 1.18
N ALA A 89 6.28 -3.20 0.80
CA ALA A 89 7.04 -1.96 0.82
C ALA A 89 6.40 -0.88 -0.06
N VAL A 90 5.93 -1.24 -1.26
CA VAL A 90 5.21 -0.32 -2.15
C VAL A 90 3.92 0.19 -1.52
N ILE A 91 3.15 -0.67 -0.85
CA ILE A 91 1.92 -0.27 -0.14
C ILE A 91 2.24 0.73 0.97
N VAL A 92 3.26 0.45 1.78
CA VAL A 92 3.66 1.33 2.89
C VAL A 92 4.13 2.68 2.36
N ASP A 93 4.99 2.69 1.35
CA ASP A 93 5.50 3.91 0.73
C ASP A 93 4.36 4.75 0.11
N PHE A 94 3.42 4.10 -0.57
CA PHE A 94 2.23 4.75 -1.12
C PHE A 94 1.37 5.39 -0.02
N LEU A 95 1.14 4.70 1.10
CA LEU A 95 0.37 5.22 2.24
C LEU A 95 1.10 6.35 2.97
N LEU A 96 2.42 6.27 3.12
CA LEU A 96 3.25 7.34 3.67
C LEU A 96 3.13 8.61 2.84
N CYS A 97 3.19 8.49 1.51
CA CYS A 97 3.02 9.63 0.60
C CYS A 97 1.63 10.27 0.71
N LEU A 98 0.61 9.49 1.05
CA LEU A 98 -0.74 9.98 1.32
C LEU A 98 -0.90 10.62 2.71
N GLY A 99 0.14 10.65 3.53
CA GLY A 99 0.12 11.18 4.90
C GLY A 99 -0.54 10.24 5.91
N LEU A 100 -0.60 8.93 5.60
CA LEU A 100 -1.26 7.89 6.42
C LEU A 100 -0.26 6.98 7.16
N GLY A 101 0.99 7.41 7.33
CA GLY A 101 2.07 6.61 7.91
C GLY A 101 1.80 5.99 9.29
N ASP A 102 0.92 6.60 10.09
CA ASP A 102 0.57 6.08 11.42
C ASP A 102 -0.50 4.97 11.40
N GLN A 103 -1.21 4.76 10.28
CA GLN A 103 -2.24 3.69 10.19
C GLN A 103 -1.68 2.36 9.68
N THR A 104 -0.46 2.34 9.14
CA THR A 104 0.19 1.14 8.60
C THR A 104 0.63 0.13 9.65
N THR A 105 0.76 0.53 10.91
CA THR A 105 1.30 -0.32 12.00
C THR A 105 0.28 -1.31 12.58
N SER A 106 -1.03 -1.10 12.41
CA SER A 106 -2.04 -1.99 13.03
C SER A 106 -2.30 -3.30 12.27
N ALA A 107 -1.89 -3.43 11.01
CA ALA A 107 -1.99 -4.69 10.27
C ALA A 107 -0.79 -5.63 10.51
N LEU A 108 0.22 -5.18 11.26
CA LEU A 108 1.51 -5.84 11.48
C LEU A 108 1.62 -6.43 12.90
N ALA A 109 0.51 -6.88 13.49
CA ALA A 109 0.58 -7.86 14.57
C ALA A 109 0.95 -9.23 13.96
N THR A 110 2.19 -9.34 13.48
CA THR A 110 2.86 -10.62 13.25
C THR A 110 2.74 -11.46 14.52
N SER A 111 2.19 -12.65 14.34
CA SER A 111 2.04 -13.71 15.32
C SER A 111 3.15 -13.70 16.37
N GLY A 112 2.78 -13.37 17.60
CA GLY A 112 3.56 -13.76 18.76
C GLY A 112 3.55 -15.28 18.86
N THR A 113 4.69 -15.89 18.63
CA THR A 113 5.07 -17.10 19.36
C THR A 113 6.47 -16.88 19.90
N SER A 114 6.50 -16.36 21.13
CA SER A 114 7.66 -16.43 22.01
C SER A 114 8.16 -17.87 22.08
N SER A 115 9.40 -18.09 21.67
CA SER A 115 10.18 -19.23 22.17
C SER A 115 11.20 -18.66 23.14
N SER A 116 10.96 -18.88 24.42
CA SER A 116 11.94 -18.63 25.48
C SER A 116 11.82 -19.80 26.45
N MET A 117 12.93 -20.53 26.58
CA MET A 117 13.08 -21.79 27.30
C MET A 117 12.54 -21.74 28.74
N PRO A 118 12.00 -22.85 29.27
CA PRO A 118 11.80 -22.99 30.71
C PRO A 118 13.18 -23.21 31.36
N THR A 119 13.64 -22.24 32.15
CA THR A 119 14.73 -22.48 33.12
C THR A 119 14.14 -23.28 34.28
N SER A 120 14.76 -24.42 34.59
CA SER A 120 14.35 -25.39 35.61
C SER A 120 14.13 -24.78 37.00
N PRO A 121 13.23 -25.36 37.82
CA PRO A 121 13.03 -24.93 39.20
C PRO A 121 14.13 -25.48 40.10
N GLU A 122 14.71 -24.61 40.92
CA GLU A 122 15.55 -25.00 42.05
C GLU A 122 14.65 -25.14 43.28
N THR A 123 14.72 -26.28 43.95
CA THR A 123 14.11 -26.54 45.28
C THR A 123 14.77 -27.79 45.87
N PRO A 124 14.88 -27.96 47.20
CA PRO A 124 14.81 -27.03 48.32
C PRO A 124 16.17 -26.72 48.98
#